data_AF-A0AAE3H9B6-F1
#
_entry.id   AF-A0AAE3H9B6-F1
#
_cell.length_a   1.000
_cell.length_b   1.000
_cell.length_c   1.000
_cell.angle_alpha   90.00
_cell.angle_beta   90.00
_cell.angle_gamma   90.00
#
_symmetry.space_group_name_H-M   'P 1'
#
loop_
_entity.id
_entity.type
_entity.pdbx_description
1 polymer ?
#
loop_
_entity_poly.entity_id
_entity_poly.type
_entity_poly.pdbx_seq_one_letter_code
_entity_poly.pdbx_strand_id
1 'polypeptide(L)'
;MKKLLLFFGIVLAKIGWGQSITASGFENPPPTFLNPNGLYTKGSVVNGKNSYSRSIGYNANGCNCSGIMYIEWNATNLRWQFRFNASQSLCNFCPFASGTYFTNTADIGMSPPCTGWSSGSSLTGDCNSINPPDPPVISSSATAVCAGTSVNLTATGCSNTVNWSDGGIGATRNNVIFNASLTLTATCNNGLTSGNSNSISITVNPKPNLIITNPAAVSPPNTVDITLSTLTAGSTLNGATLSYHSDAAGNVTLTNPPPSAINISGTYYIKALTTTGCADIKPVLVVINDCGTPVVLQSPIDDYSSGTTLKKTNETILANNKITGNANVVYRSNKSVTLDPGSLGNPGFKAEAGVVFKAEIGGCN
;
A
#
# COMPACT_ATOMS: atom_id res chain seq x y z
N MET A 1 -21.26 38.13 5.85
CA MET A 1 -20.15 38.97 5.37
C MET A 1 -18.84 38.24 5.64
N LYS A 2 -18.26 37.57 4.64
CA LYS A 2 -16.99 36.82 4.79
C LYS A 2 -15.83 37.83 4.69
N LYS A 3 -15.16 38.10 5.81
CA LYS A 3 -13.87 38.79 5.85
C LYS A 3 -12.82 37.85 5.24
N LEU A 4 -12.27 38.25 4.09
CA LEU A 4 -11.13 37.60 3.46
C LEU A 4 -9.87 38.05 4.22
N LEU A 5 -9.25 37.14 4.98
CA LEU A 5 -7.90 37.33 5.52
C LEU A 5 -6.91 37.14 4.36
N LEU A 6 -6.25 38.21 3.93
CA LEU A 6 -5.14 38.17 2.97
C LEU A 6 -3.82 38.36 3.72
N PHE A 7 -2.88 37.46 3.45
CA PHE A 7 -1.56 37.41 4.07
C PHE A 7 -0.70 38.64 3.71
N PHE A 8 0.01 39.15 4.70
CA PHE A 8 0.91 40.30 4.62
C PHE A 8 2.15 40.00 3.74
N GLY A 9 2.33 40.75 2.65
CA GLY A 9 3.52 40.69 1.81
C GLY A 9 4.43 41.91 2.03
N ILE A 10 5.67 41.67 2.46
CA ILE A 10 6.74 42.67 2.50
C ILE A 10 7.52 42.54 1.19
N VAL A 11 7.71 43.65 0.45
CA VAL A 11 8.63 43.69 -0.68
C VAL A 11 9.96 44.28 -0.19
N LEU A 12 11.02 43.48 -0.28
CA LEU A 12 12.39 43.88 0.03
C LEU A 12 13.19 43.98 -1.27
N ALA A 13 13.55 45.19 -1.67
CA ALA A 13 14.49 45.40 -2.77
C ALA A 13 15.89 45.61 -2.19
N LYS A 14 16.82 44.70 -2.52
CA LYS A 14 18.23 44.82 -2.14
C LYS A 14 18.96 45.52 -3.28
N ILE A 15 19.43 46.73 -3.04
CA ILE A 15 20.35 47.43 -3.94
C ILE A 15 21.76 47.05 -3.49
N GLY A 16 22.68 46.83 -4.42
CA GLY A 16 24.08 46.50 -4.10
C GLY A 16 24.68 47.51 -3.10
N TRP A 17 25.61 47.04 -2.27
CA TRP A 17 26.27 47.77 -1.16
C TRP A 17 25.49 47.87 0.15
N GLY A 18 24.65 46.88 0.46
CA GLY A 18 24.16 46.64 1.83
C GLY A 18 22.95 47.50 2.27
N GLN A 19 22.27 48.18 1.34
CA GLN A 19 21.02 48.89 1.64
C GLN A 19 19.80 48.11 1.15
N SER A 20 18.77 48.04 1.99
CA SER A 20 17.47 47.45 1.68
C SER A 20 16.38 48.52 1.72
N ILE A 21 15.55 48.58 0.68
CA ILE A 21 14.32 49.36 0.70
C ILE A 21 13.19 48.42 1.11
N THR A 22 12.47 48.79 2.18
CA THR A 22 11.29 48.08 2.67
C THR A 22 10.06 48.93 2.41
N ALA A 23 9.11 48.43 1.64
CA ALA A 23 7.79 49.04 1.49
C ALA A 23 6.76 48.21 2.28
N SER A 24 6.00 48.87 3.17
CA SER A 24 4.92 48.25 3.94
C SER A 24 3.67 49.13 3.92
N GLY A 25 2.50 48.50 3.80
CA GLY A 25 1.19 49.15 3.93
C GLY A 25 0.46 49.30 2.59
N PHE A 26 -0.37 48.31 2.25
CA PHE A 26 -1.40 48.45 1.21
C PHE A 26 -2.77 48.52 1.89
N GLU A 27 -3.04 49.63 2.57
CA GLU A 27 -4.41 50.01 2.94
C GLU A 27 -4.72 51.42 2.41
N ASN A 28 -5.98 51.64 2.06
CA ASN A 28 -6.58 52.95 1.80
C ASN A 28 -6.94 53.52 3.19
N PRO A 29 -6.32 54.58 3.75
CA PRO A 29 -5.78 55.82 3.13
C PRO A 29 -4.24 55.83 3.00
N PRO A 30 -3.60 56.80 2.29
CA PRO A 30 -2.23 56.65 1.77
C PRO A 30 -1.20 56.37 2.88
N PRO A 31 -0.27 55.41 2.68
CA PRO A 31 0.76 55.12 3.67
C PRO A 31 1.70 56.32 3.81
N THR A 32 1.87 56.79 5.05
CA THR A 32 3.05 57.54 5.46
C THR A 32 4.23 56.58 5.49
N PHE A 33 5.05 56.59 4.44
CA PHE A 33 6.27 55.79 4.40
C PHE A 33 7.28 56.31 5.43
N LEU A 34 7.51 55.54 6.48
CA LEU A 34 8.58 55.75 7.46
C LEU A 34 9.46 54.50 7.53
N ASN A 35 10.70 54.55 7.01
CA ASN A 35 11.85 53.82 7.56
C ASN A 35 13.19 54.42 7.05
N PRO A 36 14.33 54.09 7.67
CA PRO A 36 15.02 54.89 8.68
C PRO A 36 16.01 55.93 8.10
N ASN A 37 16.12 56.10 6.77
CA ASN A 37 17.15 56.97 6.17
C ASN A 37 16.64 58.00 5.14
N GLY A 38 15.36 58.41 5.21
CA GLY A 38 14.89 59.69 4.68
C GLY A 38 13.58 59.66 3.87
N LEU A 39 12.88 60.81 3.87
CA LEU A 39 11.55 61.01 3.29
C LEU A 39 11.58 61.03 1.74
N TYR A 40 10.65 60.32 1.11
CA TYR A 40 10.30 60.53 -0.30
C TYR A 40 9.29 61.68 -0.38
N THR A 41 9.48 62.57 -1.35
CA THR A 41 8.55 63.67 -1.60
C THR A 41 7.47 63.19 -2.56
N LYS A 42 6.20 63.34 -2.18
CA LYS A 42 5.07 63.09 -3.09
C LYS A 42 5.16 64.07 -4.26
N GLY A 43 5.23 63.53 -5.47
CA GLY A 43 5.19 64.28 -6.72
C GLY A 43 3.78 64.44 -7.26
N SER A 44 3.68 65.06 -8.44
CA SER A 44 2.44 65.20 -9.19
C SER A 44 1.93 63.85 -9.74
N VAL A 45 0.66 63.77 -10.10
CA VAL A 45 0.13 62.64 -10.86
C VAL A 45 0.67 62.72 -12.29
N VAL A 46 1.46 61.74 -12.71
CA VAL A 46 2.03 61.66 -14.06
C VAL A 46 1.27 60.57 -14.82
N ASN A 47 0.59 60.92 -15.92
CA ASN A 47 -0.19 59.98 -16.74
C ASN A 47 -1.17 59.08 -15.94
N GLY A 48 -1.86 59.65 -14.94
CA GLY A 48 -2.83 58.94 -14.10
C GLY A 48 -2.22 58.04 -12.99
N LYS A 49 -0.90 58.12 -12.76
CA LYS A 49 -0.19 57.39 -11.70
C LYS A 49 0.27 58.34 -10.59
N ASN A 50 0.18 57.90 -9.34
CA ASN A 50 0.81 58.63 -8.24
C ASN A 50 2.33 58.48 -8.37
N SER A 51 3.06 59.59 -8.35
CA SER A 51 4.53 59.60 -8.41
C SER A 51 5.11 60.05 -7.07
N TYR A 52 6.16 59.38 -6.62
CA TYR A 52 7.00 59.79 -5.48
C TYR A 52 8.43 59.91 -5.97
N SER A 53 9.16 60.88 -5.42
CA SER A 53 10.56 61.09 -5.82
C SER A 53 11.46 61.36 -4.64
N ARG A 54 12.74 61.01 -4.79
CA ARG A 54 13.77 61.33 -3.81
C ARG A 54 15.08 61.62 -4.52
N SER A 55 15.73 62.71 -4.13
CA SER A 55 17.11 62.97 -4.52
C SER A 55 18.03 61.93 -3.89
N ILE A 56 18.83 61.29 -4.72
CA ILE A 56 19.86 60.34 -4.30
C ILE A 56 21.22 60.87 -4.74
N GLY A 57 22.21 60.73 -3.87
CA GLY A 57 23.59 61.06 -4.17
C GLY A 57 24.49 59.93 -3.68
N TYR A 58 25.53 59.63 -4.43
CA TYR A 58 26.57 58.70 -4.03
C TYR A 58 27.92 59.15 -4.57
N ASN A 59 28.99 58.81 -3.86
CA ASN A 59 30.34 58.97 -4.36
C ASN A 59 30.78 57.65 -5.01
N ALA A 60 31.27 57.70 -6.24
CA ALA A 60 31.86 56.56 -6.94
C ALA A 60 33.21 56.97 -7.52
N ASN A 61 34.28 56.28 -7.13
CA ASN A 61 35.64 56.53 -7.60
C ASN A 61 36.06 58.01 -7.53
N GLY A 62 35.70 58.71 -6.44
CA GLY A 62 36.02 60.13 -6.24
C GLY A 62 35.05 61.11 -6.90
N CYS A 63 34.10 60.63 -7.71
CA CYS A 63 33.05 61.43 -8.33
C CYS A 63 31.80 61.48 -7.45
N ASN A 64 31.31 62.69 -7.17
CA ASN A 64 29.98 62.87 -6.58
C ASN A 64 28.92 62.78 -7.69
N CYS A 65 28.19 61.66 -7.74
CA CYS A 65 27.05 61.49 -8.62
C CYS A 65 25.76 61.82 -7.84
N SER A 66 24.87 62.61 -8.44
CA SER A 66 23.54 62.91 -7.91
C SER A 66 22.46 62.66 -8.97
N GLY A 67 21.26 62.28 -8.53
CA GLY A 67 20.09 62.07 -9.39
C GLY A 67 18.79 62.07 -8.60
N ILE A 68 17.66 61.90 -9.27
CA ILE A 68 16.32 61.85 -8.63
C ILE A 68 15.66 60.53 -9.00
N MET A 69 15.40 59.69 -8.00
CA MET A 69 14.68 58.45 -8.19
C MET A 69 13.17 58.69 -8.18
N TYR A 70 12.42 58.03 -9.06
CA TYR A 70 10.95 58.10 -9.13
C TYR A 70 10.32 56.73 -8.85
N ILE A 71 9.17 56.72 -8.20
CA ILE A 71 8.33 55.52 -8.01
C ILE A 71 6.92 55.91 -8.42
N GLU A 72 6.35 55.19 -9.38
CA GLU A 72 5.00 55.45 -9.88
C GLU A 72 4.06 54.26 -9.61
N TRP A 73 2.79 54.51 -9.29
CA TRP A 73 1.80 53.43 -9.21
C TRP A 73 0.40 53.86 -9.62
N ASN A 74 -0.41 52.92 -10.10
CA ASN A 74 -1.87 53.06 -10.15
C ASN A 74 -2.56 51.80 -9.57
N ALA A 75 -3.90 51.82 -9.51
CA ALA A 75 -4.70 50.77 -8.87
C ALA A 75 -4.61 49.38 -9.53
N THR A 76 -4.09 49.29 -10.76
CA THR A 76 -4.06 48.05 -11.55
C THR A 76 -2.64 47.60 -11.93
N ASN A 77 -1.62 48.43 -11.74
CA ASN A 77 -0.23 48.13 -12.09
C ASN A 77 0.76 48.88 -11.18
N LEU A 78 1.69 48.15 -10.58
CA LEU A 78 2.87 48.70 -9.91
C LEU A 78 4.01 48.81 -10.94
N ARG A 79 4.45 50.03 -11.24
CA ARG A 79 5.59 50.30 -12.14
C ARG A 79 6.58 51.24 -11.48
N TRP A 80 7.70 50.72 -11.04
CA TRP A 80 8.81 51.56 -10.62
C TRP A 80 9.64 51.99 -11.84
N GLN A 81 10.04 53.26 -11.88
CA GLN A 81 10.84 53.84 -12.95
C GLN A 81 12.05 54.58 -12.39
N PHE A 82 13.25 54.06 -12.63
CA PHE A 82 14.47 54.77 -12.25
C PHE A 82 14.81 55.78 -13.35
N ARG A 83 14.88 57.07 -13.00
CA ARG A 83 15.42 58.13 -13.86
C ARG A 83 16.67 58.67 -13.17
N PHE A 84 17.75 58.90 -13.92
CA PHE A 84 18.93 59.58 -13.40
C PHE A 84 19.12 60.87 -14.21
N ASN A 85 19.23 62.00 -13.51
CA ASN A 85 19.67 63.27 -14.09
C ASN A 85 21.04 63.58 -13.49
N ALA A 86 22.11 63.20 -14.18
CA ALA A 86 23.45 63.59 -13.80
C ALA A 86 23.74 64.99 -14.35
N SER A 87 23.90 65.99 -13.49
CA SER A 87 24.49 67.27 -13.90
C SER A 87 26.00 67.06 -14.03
N GLN A 88 26.49 66.73 -15.23
CA GLN A 88 27.92 66.60 -15.45
C GLN A 88 28.52 67.95 -15.81
N SER A 89 29.63 68.28 -15.17
CA SER A 89 30.69 68.98 -15.88
C SER A 89 32.05 68.28 -15.84
N LEU A 90 32.32 67.26 -14.99
CA LEU A 90 33.69 66.66 -14.93
C LEU A 90 33.80 65.16 -14.57
N CYS A 91 32.76 64.32 -14.65
CA CYS A 91 32.87 62.89 -14.25
C CYS A 91 32.29 61.89 -15.25
N ASN A 92 33.16 61.20 -16.00
CA ASN A 92 32.83 60.10 -16.92
C ASN A 92 32.46 58.77 -16.23
N PHE A 93 32.49 58.70 -14.89
CA PHE A 93 32.29 57.46 -14.12
C PHE A 93 30.89 57.30 -13.51
N CYS A 94 29.93 58.22 -13.74
CA CYS A 94 28.55 57.93 -13.38
C CYS A 94 27.97 56.94 -14.42
N PRO A 95 27.65 55.69 -14.06
CA PRO A 95 27.32 54.61 -15.01
C PRO A 95 25.97 54.78 -15.73
N PHE A 96 25.29 55.91 -15.55
CA PHE A 96 23.97 56.18 -16.11
C PHE A 96 24.00 57.52 -16.86
N ALA A 97 23.71 57.51 -18.16
CA ALA A 97 23.53 58.73 -18.93
C ALA A 97 22.27 59.47 -18.46
N SER A 98 22.30 60.81 -18.52
CA SER A 98 21.13 61.63 -18.21
C SER A 98 19.96 61.22 -19.11
N GLY A 99 18.79 60.92 -18.50
CA GLY A 99 17.60 60.51 -19.25
C GLY A 99 17.47 59.01 -19.55
N THR A 100 18.30 58.15 -18.94
CA THR A 100 18.11 56.68 -19.06
C THR A 100 16.86 56.24 -18.29
N TYR A 101 16.03 55.39 -18.91
CA TYR A 101 14.78 54.88 -18.33
C TYR A 101 14.86 53.37 -18.14
N PHE A 102 14.51 52.89 -16.94
CA PHE A 102 14.26 51.48 -16.67
C PHE A 102 12.81 51.31 -16.28
N THR A 103 12.08 50.43 -16.95
CA THR A 103 10.71 50.07 -16.58
C THR A 103 10.66 48.59 -16.27
N ASN A 104 10.16 48.24 -15.09
CA ASN A 104 9.72 46.87 -14.81
C ASN A 104 8.25 46.92 -14.37
N THR A 105 7.45 45.97 -14.85
CA THR A 105 6.07 45.77 -14.39
C THR A 105 6.16 44.68 -13.33
N ALA A 106 5.96 45.04 -12.06
CA ALA A 106 6.00 44.06 -10.99
C ALA A 106 4.60 43.47 -10.80
N ASP A 107 4.41 42.21 -11.20
CA ASP A 107 3.28 41.43 -10.74
C ASP A 107 3.51 41.06 -9.26
N ILE A 108 2.43 41.15 -8.50
CA ILE A 108 2.38 41.04 -7.04
C ILE A 108 2.65 39.60 -6.61
N GLY A 109 3.86 39.34 -6.14
CA GLY A 109 4.18 38.18 -5.31
C GLY A 109 5.55 37.55 -5.59
N MET A 110 6.33 37.41 -4.51
CA MET A 110 7.50 36.52 -4.33
C MET A 110 8.92 37.13 -4.38
N SER A 111 9.78 36.43 -3.64
CA SER A 111 11.21 36.58 -3.27
C SER A 111 11.83 35.16 -3.35
N PRO A 112 13.14 34.85 -3.59
CA PRO A 112 14.39 35.65 -3.76
C PRO A 112 15.29 35.17 -4.97
N PRO A 113 16.65 35.27 -4.95
CA PRO A 113 17.54 36.38 -5.28
C PRO A 113 18.15 36.35 -6.71
N CYS A 114 18.37 37.50 -7.34
CA CYS A 114 19.04 37.60 -8.65
C CYS A 114 20.57 37.43 -8.51
N THR A 115 21.19 36.56 -9.31
CA THR A 115 22.67 36.52 -9.48
C THR A 115 23.03 36.54 -10.98
N GLY A 116 24.18 37.14 -11.32
CA GLY A 116 24.69 37.25 -12.69
C GLY A 116 24.74 38.70 -13.18
N TRP A 117 25.88 39.36 -12.99
CA TRP A 117 26.11 40.74 -13.43
C TRP A 117 27.18 40.74 -14.52
N SER A 118 26.86 41.32 -15.68
CA SER A 118 27.85 41.76 -16.65
C SER A 118 27.45 43.12 -17.21
N SER A 119 28.44 44.00 -17.31
CA SER A 119 28.33 45.40 -17.70
C SER A 119 27.77 45.60 -19.11
N GLY A 120 26.74 46.44 -19.25
CA GLY A 120 26.34 47.01 -20.54
C GLY A 120 24.83 47.09 -20.74
N SER A 121 24.23 48.21 -20.34
CA SER A 121 23.18 48.93 -21.08
C SER A 121 22.15 48.15 -21.93
N SER A 122 21.50 47.12 -21.40
CA SER A 122 20.06 46.81 -21.63
C SER A 122 19.59 45.71 -20.67
N LEU A 123 18.50 45.94 -19.94
CA LEU A 123 17.83 44.94 -19.10
C LEU A 123 16.76 44.22 -19.93
N THR A 124 17.14 43.12 -20.57
CA THR A 124 16.23 42.04 -20.93
C THR A 124 16.76 40.79 -20.26
N GLY A 125 16.49 40.67 -18.97
CA GLY A 125 16.56 39.38 -18.29
C GLY A 125 15.16 38.83 -18.27
N ASP A 126 14.90 37.77 -19.04
CA ASP A 126 13.72 36.97 -18.79
C ASP A 126 13.83 36.45 -17.36
N CYS A 127 12.94 36.92 -16.49
CA CYS A 127 12.54 36.14 -15.34
C CYS A 127 11.90 34.88 -15.92
N ASN A 128 12.70 33.88 -16.28
CA ASN A 128 12.16 32.57 -16.59
C ASN A 128 11.35 32.18 -15.36
N SER A 129 10.04 32.19 -15.52
CA SER A 129 9.09 31.75 -14.52
C SER A 129 9.59 30.41 -14.02
N ILE A 130 10.04 30.35 -12.77
CA ILE A 130 10.28 29.05 -12.15
C ILE A 130 8.89 28.51 -11.88
N ASN A 131 8.25 27.97 -12.93
CA ASN A 131 7.01 27.27 -12.78
C ASN A 131 7.29 26.06 -11.87
N PRO A 132 6.41 25.77 -10.89
CA PRO A 132 6.50 24.52 -10.16
C PRO A 132 6.64 23.34 -11.14
N PRO A 133 7.40 22.30 -10.80
CA PRO A 133 7.49 21.12 -11.65
C PRO A 133 6.09 20.54 -11.88
N ASP A 134 5.89 19.89 -13.02
CA ASP A 134 4.64 19.17 -13.27
C ASP A 134 4.40 18.12 -12.17
N PRO A 135 3.14 17.92 -11.73
CA PRO A 135 2.82 16.88 -10.76
C PRO A 135 3.28 15.50 -11.26
N PRO A 136 3.83 14.65 -10.38
CA PRO A 136 4.20 13.30 -10.80
C PRO A 136 2.94 12.49 -11.16
N VAL A 137 3.13 11.45 -11.97
CA VAL A 137 2.10 10.44 -12.22
C VAL A 137 2.41 9.23 -11.36
N ILE A 138 1.48 8.84 -10.49
CA ILE A 138 1.66 7.72 -9.58
C ILE A 138 0.86 6.49 -10.00
N SER A 139 1.42 5.31 -9.75
CA SER A 139 0.80 4.01 -9.98
C SER A 139 1.13 3.04 -8.84
N SER A 140 0.31 1.99 -8.72
CA SER A 140 0.51 0.88 -7.80
C SER A 140 0.45 -0.43 -8.55
N SER A 141 1.19 -1.44 -8.08
CA SER A 141 1.09 -2.82 -8.59
C SER A 141 -0.28 -3.46 -8.35
N ALA A 142 -1.04 -2.97 -7.37
CA ALA A 142 -2.42 -3.40 -7.10
C ALA A 142 -3.20 -2.32 -6.34
N THR A 143 -4.50 -2.23 -6.57
CA THR A 143 -5.42 -1.28 -5.90
C THR A 143 -6.38 -1.96 -4.92
N ALA A 144 -6.46 -3.28 -4.92
CA ALA A 144 -7.19 -4.07 -3.94
C ALA A 144 -6.30 -5.23 -3.48
N VAL A 145 -6.06 -5.31 -2.17
CA VAL A 145 -5.17 -6.32 -1.58
C VAL A 145 -5.75 -6.86 -0.27
N CYS A 146 -5.32 -8.05 0.12
CA CYS A 146 -5.64 -8.58 1.44
C CYS A 146 -4.74 -7.97 2.52
N ALA A 147 -5.23 -7.88 3.75
CA ALA A 147 -4.45 -7.42 4.89
C ALA A 147 -3.10 -8.18 5.00
N GLY A 148 -2.03 -7.42 5.17
CA GLY A 148 -0.65 -7.93 5.23
C GLY A 148 0.01 -8.20 3.88
N THR A 149 -0.69 -8.06 2.76
CA THR A 149 -0.08 -8.13 1.42
C THR A 149 0.58 -6.80 1.07
N SER A 150 1.79 -6.85 0.51
CA SER A 150 2.53 -5.67 0.10
C SER A 150 2.23 -5.26 -1.36
N VAL A 151 2.34 -3.97 -1.65
CA VAL A 151 2.29 -3.42 -3.01
C VAL A 151 3.55 -2.62 -3.33
N ASN A 152 3.83 -2.47 -4.62
CA ASN A 152 4.90 -1.59 -5.11
C ASN A 152 4.26 -0.32 -5.68
N LEU A 153 4.76 0.84 -5.23
CA LEU A 153 4.32 2.15 -5.67
C LEU A 153 5.39 2.78 -6.54
N THR A 154 4.98 3.40 -7.64
CA THR A 154 5.89 4.11 -8.56
C THR A 154 5.34 5.48 -8.88
N ALA A 155 6.22 6.46 -8.96
CA ALA A 155 5.96 7.83 -9.40
C ALA A 155 6.90 8.17 -10.55
N THR A 156 6.35 8.66 -11.66
CA THR A 156 7.09 9.11 -12.83
C THR A 156 6.86 10.60 -13.09
N GLY A 157 7.68 11.21 -13.95
CA GLY A 157 7.56 12.65 -14.27
C GLY A 157 8.19 13.59 -13.23
N CYS A 158 8.80 13.06 -12.17
CA CYS A 158 9.58 13.85 -11.22
C CYS A 158 11.08 13.54 -11.34
N SER A 159 11.89 14.56 -11.60
CA SER A 159 13.35 14.42 -11.71
C SER A 159 14.08 14.47 -10.37
N ASN A 160 13.39 14.83 -9.28
CA ASN A 160 13.94 14.99 -7.95
C ASN A 160 13.12 14.20 -6.92
N THR A 161 12.93 14.75 -5.72
CA THR A 161 12.32 14.05 -4.60
C THR A 161 10.81 14.00 -4.74
N VAL A 162 10.26 12.79 -4.77
CA VAL A 162 8.81 12.56 -4.66
C VAL A 162 8.44 12.43 -3.18
N ASN A 163 7.45 13.22 -2.74
CA ASN A 163 6.87 13.15 -1.39
C ASN A 163 5.44 12.64 -1.49
N TRP A 164 5.16 11.51 -0.83
CA TRP A 164 3.85 10.87 -0.81
C TRP A 164 3.00 11.40 0.35
N SER A 165 1.68 11.37 0.19
CA SER A 165 0.72 11.87 1.18
C SER A 165 0.68 11.06 2.48
N ASP A 166 1.21 9.84 2.49
CA ASP A 166 1.41 9.01 3.68
C ASP A 166 2.76 9.27 4.39
N GLY A 167 3.50 10.29 3.95
CA GLY A 167 4.82 10.64 4.48
C GLY A 167 5.97 9.85 3.87
N GLY A 168 5.70 8.92 2.94
CA GLY A 168 6.74 8.21 2.21
C GLY A 168 7.54 9.14 1.28
N ILE A 169 8.79 8.77 0.98
CA ILE A 169 9.69 9.54 0.10
C ILE A 169 10.28 8.61 -0.96
N GLY A 170 10.50 9.15 -2.16
CA GLY A 170 11.19 8.47 -3.26
C GLY A 170 10.26 8.12 -4.42
N ALA A 171 10.85 8.04 -5.62
CA ALA A 171 10.10 7.76 -6.86
C ALA A 171 9.54 6.33 -6.90
N THR A 172 10.19 5.37 -6.25
CA THR A 172 9.71 3.99 -6.15
C THR A 172 9.74 3.54 -4.69
N ARG A 173 8.66 2.89 -4.24
CA ARG A 173 8.55 2.28 -2.92
C ARG A 173 8.12 0.83 -3.08
N ASN A 174 9.01 -0.09 -2.74
CA ASN A 174 8.75 -1.52 -2.85
C ASN A 174 8.23 -2.08 -1.51
N ASN A 175 7.41 -3.12 -1.60
CA ASN A 175 6.94 -3.90 -0.45
C ASN A 175 6.18 -3.09 0.61
N VAL A 176 5.42 -2.07 0.20
CA VAL A 176 4.62 -1.23 1.12
C VAL A 176 3.39 -1.99 1.60
N ILE A 177 3.18 -2.08 2.90
CA ILE A 177 2.02 -2.74 3.52
C ILE A 177 1.07 -1.69 4.09
N PHE A 178 -0.22 -1.81 3.75
CA PHE A 178 -1.28 -0.96 4.27
C PHE A 178 -2.09 -1.71 5.35
N ASN A 179 -2.28 -1.06 6.50
CA ASN A 179 -3.09 -1.61 7.61
C ASN A 179 -4.57 -1.23 7.51
N ALA A 180 -4.90 -0.24 6.68
CA ALA A 180 -6.26 0.21 6.39
C ALA A 180 -6.31 0.79 4.97
N SER A 181 -7.51 0.81 4.37
CA SER A 181 -7.73 1.44 3.06
C SER A 181 -7.38 2.92 3.09
N LEU A 182 -6.65 3.39 2.08
CA LEU A 182 -6.14 4.76 2.01
C LEU A 182 -6.09 5.25 0.57
N THR A 183 -6.35 6.53 0.37
CA THR A 183 -6.12 7.24 -0.89
C THR A 183 -4.79 7.98 -0.83
N LEU A 184 -3.92 7.72 -1.81
CA LEU A 184 -2.60 8.34 -1.91
C LEU A 184 -2.57 9.39 -3.02
N THR A 185 -1.79 10.43 -2.76
CA THR A 185 -1.30 11.40 -3.75
C THR A 185 0.20 11.62 -3.49
N ALA A 186 0.89 12.25 -4.42
CA ALA A 186 2.28 12.64 -4.27
C ALA A 186 2.56 14.02 -4.87
N THR A 187 3.65 14.64 -4.43
CA THR A 187 4.19 15.89 -4.96
C THR A 187 5.64 15.69 -5.37
N CYS A 188 6.09 16.44 -6.38
CA CYS A 188 7.48 16.51 -6.79
C CYS A 188 8.13 17.77 -6.20
N ASN A 189 9.29 17.63 -5.58
CA ASN A 189 10.08 18.76 -5.08
C ASN A 189 11.39 18.88 -5.88
N ASN A 190 11.49 19.94 -6.68
CA ASN A 190 12.70 20.32 -7.43
C ASN A 190 13.07 21.78 -7.13
N GLY A 191 13.22 22.11 -5.84
CA GLY A 191 13.39 23.48 -5.35
C GLY A 191 12.07 24.25 -5.19
N LEU A 192 11.06 23.92 -5.99
CA LEU A 192 9.65 24.25 -5.77
C LEU A 192 8.82 22.96 -5.71
N THR A 193 7.70 23.00 -4.99
CA THR A 193 6.76 21.88 -4.85
C THR A 193 5.69 21.94 -5.93
N SER A 194 5.49 20.86 -6.67
CA SER A 194 4.40 20.70 -7.64
C SER A 194 3.02 20.74 -6.99
N GLY A 195 1.97 20.77 -7.81
CA GLY A 195 0.63 20.33 -7.39
C GLY A 195 0.58 18.83 -7.06
N ASN A 196 -0.55 18.35 -6.54
CA ASN A 196 -0.77 16.93 -6.27
C ASN A 196 -0.85 16.13 -7.57
N SER A 197 -0.31 14.90 -7.55
CA SER A 197 -0.48 13.89 -8.59
C SER A 197 -1.94 13.49 -8.81
N ASN A 198 -2.17 12.56 -9.74
CA ASN A 198 -3.38 11.73 -9.72
C ASN A 198 -3.52 11.01 -8.37
N SER A 199 -4.74 10.70 -7.97
CA SER A 199 -5.01 9.91 -6.77
C SER A 199 -5.06 8.43 -7.09
N ILE A 200 -4.52 7.59 -6.20
CA ILE A 200 -4.72 6.13 -6.21
C ILE A 200 -5.37 5.70 -4.91
N SER A 201 -6.44 4.90 -4.99
CA SER A 201 -7.11 4.35 -3.82
C SER A 201 -6.68 2.90 -3.63
N ILE A 202 -6.07 2.60 -2.48
CA ILE A 202 -5.72 1.25 -2.07
C ILE A 202 -6.78 0.74 -1.11
N THR A 203 -7.48 -0.33 -1.50
CA THR A 203 -8.47 -1.02 -0.67
C THR A 203 -7.81 -2.21 0.02
N VAL A 204 -7.84 -2.22 1.35
CA VAL A 204 -7.35 -3.34 2.17
C VAL A 204 -8.53 -4.18 2.62
N ASN A 205 -8.59 -5.41 2.12
CA ASN A 205 -9.62 -6.37 2.45
C ASN A 205 -9.19 -7.21 3.67
N PRO A 206 -10.02 -7.31 4.72
CA PRO A 206 -9.69 -8.11 5.88
C PRO A 206 -9.60 -9.60 5.52
N LYS A 207 -8.60 -10.30 6.07
CA LYS A 207 -8.46 -11.75 5.90
C LYS A 207 -9.32 -12.49 6.92
N PRO A 208 -9.89 -13.66 6.57
CA PRO A 208 -10.44 -14.54 7.59
C PRO A 208 -9.32 -15.04 8.51
N ASN A 209 -9.67 -15.43 9.73
CA ASN A 209 -8.80 -16.09 10.70
C ASN A 209 -9.52 -17.35 11.19
N LEU A 210 -9.09 -18.51 10.70
CA LEU A 210 -9.63 -19.80 11.08
C LEU A 210 -8.95 -20.34 12.33
N ILE A 211 -9.77 -20.74 13.29
CA ILE A 211 -9.40 -21.49 14.47
C ILE A 211 -10.09 -22.84 14.35
N ILE A 212 -9.31 -23.92 14.25
CA ILE A 212 -9.82 -25.28 14.07
C ILE A 212 -9.58 -26.11 15.33
N THR A 213 -10.64 -26.74 15.82
CA THR A 213 -10.57 -27.79 16.83
C THR A 213 -10.75 -29.14 16.14
N ASN A 214 -9.86 -30.09 16.41
CA ASN A 214 -9.98 -31.43 15.82
C ASN A 214 -11.21 -32.16 16.39
N PRO A 215 -11.99 -32.87 15.55
CA PRO A 215 -13.09 -33.69 16.02
C PRO A 215 -12.59 -34.86 16.90
N ALA A 216 -13.47 -35.38 17.75
CA ALA A 216 -13.20 -36.60 18.48
C ALA A 216 -13.02 -37.79 17.51
N ALA A 217 -12.13 -38.71 17.86
CA ALA A 217 -11.97 -39.94 17.09
C ALA A 217 -13.23 -40.82 17.19
N VAL A 218 -13.59 -41.49 16.11
CA VAL A 218 -14.76 -42.37 16.03
C VAL A 218 -14.35 -43.77 15.56
N SER A 219 -15.16 -44.79 15.84
CA SER A 219 -14.98 -46.14 15.28
C SER A 219 -16.06 -46.43 14.23
N PRO A 220 -15.76 -47.24 13.19
CA PRO A 220 -16.78 -47.68 12.25
C PRO A 220 -17.96 -48.36 12.97
N PRO A 221 -19.20 -48.20 12.46
CA PRO A 221 -19.57 -47.56 11.19
C PRO A 221 -19.72 -46.03 11.28
N ASN A 222 -19.39 -45.40 12.41
CA ASN A 222 -19.53 -43.95 12.56
C ASN A 222 -18.52 -43.21 11.67
N THR A 223 -18.92 -42.01 11.22
CA THR A 223 -18.10 -41.12 10.40
C THR A 223 -17.85 -39.81 11.12
N VAL A 224 -16.86 -39.05 10.65
CA VAL A 224 -16.58 -37.70 11.15
C VAL A 224 -17.18 -36.65 10.23
N ASP A 225 -17.93 -35.70 10.80
CA ASP A 225 -18.44 -34.53 10.13
C ASP A 225 -17.54 -33.32 10.42
N ILE A 226 -16.76 -32.87 9.42
CA ILE A 226 -15.90 -31.69 9.55
C ILE A 226 -16.61 -30.37 9.22
N THR A 227 -17.91 -30.42 8.92
CA THR A 227 -18.75 -29.24 8.62
C THR A 227 -19.42 -28.62 9.85
N LEU A 228 -19.26 -29.26 11.01
CA LEU A 228 -19.83 -28.81 12.27
C LEU A 228 -19.25 -27.45 12.68
N SER A 229 -20.13 -26.50 13.01
CA SER A 229 -19.76 -25.13 13.41
C SER A 229 -18.87 -25.09 14.65
N THR A 230 -18.99 -26.09 15.53
CA THR A 230 -18.17 -26.27 16.74
C THR A 230 -16.69 -26.45 16.43
N LEU A 231 -16.34 -27.05 15.28
CA LEU A 231 -14.94 -27.24 14.88
C LEU A 231 -14.27 -25.92 14.47
N THR A 232 -15.06 -24.92 14.08
CA THR A 232 -14.59 -23.58 13.70
C THR A 232 -14.85 -22.52 14.77
N ALA A 233 -15.27 -22.91 15.98
CA ALA A 233 -15.62 -21.97 17.04
C ALA A 233 -14.44 -21.02 17.36
N GLY A 234 -14.74 -19.73 17.45
CA GLY A 234 -13.73 -18.66 17.64
C GLY A 234 -13.12 -18.10 16.36
N SER A 235 -13.42 -18.67 15.19
CA SER A 235 -12.97 -18.13 13.90
C SER A 235 -13.60 -16.78 13.58
N THR A 236 -12.87 -15.91 12.89
CA THR A 236 -13.39 -14.65 12.33
C THR A 236 -13.43 -14.77 10.80
N LEU A 237 -14.63 -14.84 10.20
CA LEU A 237 -14.75 -15.14 8.77
C LEU A 237 -14.71 -13.92 7.86
N ASN A 238 -15.02 -12.70 8.34
CA ASN A 238 -15.01 -11.49 7.49
C ASN A 238 -15.81 -11.64 6.18
N GLY A 239 -16.97 -12.31 6.24
CA GLY A 239 -17.80 -12.60 5.06
C GLY A 239 -17.31 -13.77 4.20
N ALA A 240 -16.31 -14.53 4.66
CA ALA A 240 -15.82 -15.71 3.95
C ALA A 240 -16.81 -16.87 3.97
N THR A 241 -16.78 -17.65 2.89
CA THR A 241 -17.45 -18.95 2.78
C THR A 241 -16.45 -20.07 3.08
N LEU A 242 -16.90 -21.10 3.82
CA LEU A 242 -16.10 -22.29 4.11
C LEU A 242 -16.17 -23.30 2.97
N SER A 243 -15.04 -23.94 2.70
CA SER A 243 -14.89 -25.04 1.75
C SER A 243 -13.92 -26.09 2.33
N TYR A 244 -14.06 -27.33 1.89
CA TYR A 244 -13.38 -28.49 2.47
C TYR A 244 -12.53 -29.18 1.41
N HIS A 245 -11.29 -29.50 1.75
CA HIS A 245 -10.27 -29.94 0.79
C HIS A 245 -9.44 -31.11 1.32
N SER A 246 -8.91 -31.92 0.41
CA SER A 246 -8.01 -33.02 0.73
C SER A 246 -6.52 -32.64 0.67
N ASP A 247 -6.20 -31.41 0.25
CA ASP A 247 -4.83 -30.90 0.14
C ASP A 247 -4.63 -29.55 0.84
N ALA A 248 -3.38 -29.27 1.22
CA ALA A 248 -3.00 -28.08 1.97
C ALA A 248 -3.11 -26.76 1.19
N ALA A 249 -3.15 -26.80 -0.15
CA ALA A 249 -3.35 -25.59 -0.95
C ALA A 249 -4.83 -25.27 -1.15
N GLY A 250 -5.73 -26.22 -0.87
CA GLY A 250 -7.16 -26.10 -1.07
C GLY A 250 -7.51 -25.97 -2.55
N ASN A 251 -6.87 -26.81 -3.36
CA ASN A 251 -7.08 -26.93 -4.80
C ASN A 251 -7.96 -28.15 -5.15
N VAL A 252 -8.01 -29.14 -4.26
CA VAL A 252 -8.73 -30.40 -4.42
C VAL A 252 -9.87 -30.44 -3.40
N THR A 253 -11.07 -30.10 -3.87
CA THR A 253 -12.29 -30.18 -3.07
C THR A 253 -12.53 -31.60 -2.58
N LEU A 254 -12.86 -31.74 -1.30
CA LEU A 254 -13.24 -33.01 -0.70
C LEU A 254 -14.69 -33.36 -1.10
N THR A 255 -14.84 -34.35 -1.97
CA THR A 255 -16.15 -34.83 -2.43
C THR A 255 -16.43 -36.28 -2.04
N ASN A 256 -15.40 -37.12 -1.98
CA ASN A 256 -15.51 -38.52 -1.59
C ASN A 256 -14.33 -38.95 -0.69
N PRO A 257 -14.58 -39.30 0.58
CA PRO A 257 -15.88 -39.20 1.26
C PRO A 257 -16.34 -37.73 1.38
N PRO A 258 -17.66 -37.47 1.52
CA PRO A 258 -18.16 -36.11 1.69
C PRO A 258 -17.66 -35.52 3.03
N PRO A 259 -17.48 -34.19 3.13
CA PRO A 259 -16.99 -33.55 4.36
C PRO A 259 -17.86 -33.80 5.60
N SER A 260 -19.15 -34.11 5.42
CA SER A 260 -20.07 -34.43 6.50
C SER A 260 -20.04 -35.89 6.97
N ALA A 261 -19.34 -36.77 6.25
CA ALA A 261 -19.27 -38.19 6.58
C ALA A 261 -17.95 -38.82 6.14
N ILE A 262 -16.85 -38.36 6.73
CA ILE A 262 -15.51 -38.89 6.48
C ILE A 262 -15.33 -40.21 7.23
N ASN A 263 -14.99 -41.27 6.50
CA ASN A 263 -14.77 -42.62 7.00
C ASN A 263 -13.32 -43.10 6.82
N ILE A 264 -12.40 -42.19 6.50
CA ILE A 264 -10.97 -42.49 6.31
C ILE A 264 -10.17 -41.54 7.19
N SER A 265 -9.24 -42.11 7.98
CA SER A 265 -8.29 -41.30 8.77
C SER A 265 -7.40 -40.47 7.85
N GLY A 266 -7.13 -39.23 8.22
CA GLY A 266 -6.30 -38.34 7.42
C GLY A 266 -6.28 -36.91 7.92
N THR A 267 -5.42 -36.10 7.33
CA THR A 267 -5.47 -34.64 7.48
C THR A 267 -6.25 -34.07 6.32
N TYR A 268 -7.33 -33.37 6.64
CA TYR A 268 -8.16 -32.63 5.70
C TYR A 268 -7.97 -31.14 5.96
N TYR A 269 -8.54 -30.28 5.12
CA TYR A 269 -8.33 -28.84 5.22
C TYR A 269 -9.65 -28.08 5.10
N ILE A 270 -9.84 -27.09 5.97
CA ILE A 270 -10.95 -26.15 5.93
C ILE A 270 -10.41 -24.82 5.44
N LYS A 271 -10.95 -24.31 4.34
CA LYS A 271 -10.57 -23.05 3.69
C LYS A 271 -11.71 -22.05 3.78
N ALA A 272 -11.44 -20.91 4.40
CA ALA A 272 -12.31 -19.74 4.38
C ALA A 272 -11.87 -18.82 3.25
N LEU A 273 -12.77 -18.47 2.33
CA LEU A 273 -12.51 -17.55 1.21
C LEU A 273 -13.53 -16.41 1.19
N THR A 274 -13.06 -15.17 1.24
CA THR A 274 -13.92 -13.97 1.08
C THR A 274 -14.27 -13.75 -0.40
N THR A 275 -15.35 -13.01 -0.65
CA THR A 275 -15.72 -12.56 -2.01
C THR A 275 -14.64 -11.71 -2.69
N THR A 276 -13.77 -11.08 -1.89
CA THR A 276 -12.62 -10.29 -2.34
C THR A 276 -11.35 -11.11 -2.58
N GLY A 277 -11.41 -12.43 -2.43
CA GLY A 277 -10.31 -13.35 -2.72
C GLY A 277 -9.32 -13.56 -1.57
N CYS A 278 -9.60 -13.04 -0.37
CA CYS A 278 -8.77 -13.24 0.80
C CYS A 278 -9.09 -14.56 1.47
N ALA A 279 -8.06 -15.35 1.76
CA ALA A 279 -8.23 -16.70 2.27
C ALA A 279 -7.39 -16.99 3.51
N ASP A 280 -7.88 -17.94 4.30
CA ASP A 280 -7.13 -18.66 5.33
C ASP A 280 -7.50 -20.14 5.23
N ILE A 281 -6.53 -21.01 5.43
CA ILE A 281 -6.69 -22.46 5.32
C ILE A 281 -5.97 -23.15 6.48
N LYS A 282 -6.67 -24.07 7.15
CA LYS A 282 -6.14 -24.78 8.32
C LYS A 282 -6.42 -26.28 8.22
N PRO A 283 -5.49 -27.12 8.72
CA PRO A 283 -5.70 -28.56 8.77
C PRO A 283 -6.73 -28.94 9.84
N VAL A 284 -7.45 -30.02 9.59
CA VAL A 284 -8.28 -30.75 10.55
C VAL A 284 -7.86 -32.22 10.52
N LEU A 285 -7.48 -32.75 11.69
CA LEU A 285 -7.10 -34.15 11.82
C LEU A 285 -8.35 -35.00 12.07
N VAL A 286 -8.59 -35.96 11.18
CA VAL A 286 -9.66 -36.95 11.30
C VAL A 286 -9.06 -38.30 11.66
N VAL A 287 -9.60 -38.92 12.71
CA VAL A 287 -9.16 -40.23 13.20
C VAL A 287 -10.34 -41.19 13.25
N ILE A 288 -10.25 -42.24 12.46
CA ILE A 288 -11.14 -43.39 12.46
C ILE A 288 -10.40 -44.58 13.11
N ASN A 289 -10.92 -45.01 14.26
CA ASN A 289 -10.40 -46.07 15.11
C ASN A 289 -11.07 -47.41 14.77
N ASP A 290 -10.57 -48.09 13.74
CA ASP A 290 -11.06 -49.42 13.29
C ASP A 290 -10.67 -50.57 14.23
N CYS A 291 -9.98 -50.25 15.32
CA CYS A 291 -9.24 -51.22 16.11
C CYS A 291 -9.92 -51.59 17.42
N GLY A 292 -11.03 -50.94 17.78
CA GLY A 292 -11.77 -51.22 19.02
C GLY A 292 -12.97 -52.16 18.84
N THR A 293 -13.21 -52.68 17.63
CA THR A 293 -14.43 -53.42 17.30
C THR A 293 -14.12 -54.87 16.91
N PRO A 294 -14.85 -55.88 17.41
CA PRO A 294 -14.72 -57.25 16.92
C PRO A 294 -15.01 -57.32 15.43
N VAL A 295 -14.25 -58.14 14.71
CA VAL A 295 -14.46 -58.37 13.27
C VAL A 295 -15.15 -59.72 13.11
N VAL A 296 -16.29 -59.74 12.43
CA VAL A 296 -17.00 -60.98 12.07
C VAL A 296 -16.96 -61.11 10.55
N LEU A 297 -16.36 -62.19 10.05
CA LEU A 297 -16.23 -62.47 8.63
C LEU A 297 -17.14 -63.63 8.26
N GLN A 298 -18.08 -63.39 7.35
CA GLN A 298 -19.14 -64.33 7.03
C GLN A 298 -19.11 -64.83 5.59
N SER A 299 -19.18 -66.14 5.36
CA SER A 299 -19.44 -66.69 4.02
C SER A 299 -20.91 -66.50 3.64
N PRO A 300 -21.23 -66.06 2.40
CA PRO A 300 -20.30 -65.78 1.30
C PRO A 300 -19.83 -64.31 1.20
N ILE A 301 -20.27 -63.44 2.12
CA ILE A 301 -20.08 -61.97 2.04
C ILE A 301 -18.59 -61.58 2.08
N ASP A 302 -17.82 -62.24 2.94
CA ASP A 302 -16.41 -61.98 3.17
C ASP A 302 -15.51 -63.05 2.53
N ASP A 303 -16.00 -63.74 1.50
CA ASP A 303 -15.18 -64.71 0.78
C ASP A 303 -14.15 -64.01 -0.11
N TYR A 304 -12.91 -64.48 -0.08
CA TYR A 304 -11.80 -63.91 -0.83
C TYR A 304 -11.26 -64.91 -1.85
N SER A 305 -11.33 -64.58 -3.14
CA SER A 305 -10.86 -65.45 -4.24
C SER A 305 -9.59 -64.96 -4.94
N SER A 306 -9.20 -63.70 -4.72
CA SER A 306 -7.96 -63.12 -5.25
C SER A 306 -7.52 -61.89 -4.45
N GLY A 307 -6.32 -61.38 -4.74
CA GLY A 307 -5.80 -60.14 -4.13
C GLY A 307 -5.15 -60.33 -2.75
N THR A 308 -4.80 -59.21 -2.11
CA THR A 308 -4.23 -59.19 -0.76
C THR A 308 -5.19 -58.48 0.20
N THR A 309 -5.54 -59.13 1.31
CA THR A 309 -6.48 -58.61 2.31
C THR A 309 -5.85 -58.64 3.70
N LEU A 310 -5.88 -57.52 4.42
CA LEU A 310 -5.53 -57.44 5.83
C LEU A 310 -6.78 -57.04 6.62
N LYS A 311 -7.21 -57.90 7.55
CA LYS A 311 -8.21 -57.55 8.56
C LYS A 311 -7.49 -57.42 9.89
N LYS A 312 -7.63 -56.25 10.54
CA LYS A 312 -6.99 -55.95 11.81
C LYS A 312 -8.00 -55.42 12.83
N THR A 313 -7.82 -55.80 14.09
CA THR A 313 -8.56 -55.25 15.24
C THR A 313 -7.80 -55.55 16.53
N ASN A 314 -7.99 -54.78 17.60
CA ASN A 314 -7.51 -55.16 18.93
C ASN A 314 -8.48 -56.11 19.66
N GLU A 315 -9.69 -56.30 19.13
CA GLU A 315 -10.68 -57.26 19.61
C GLU A 315 -10.62 -58.59 18.86
N THR A 316 -11.53 -59.52 19.15
CA THR A 316 -11.59 -60.83 18.51
C THR A 316 -11.97 -60.72 17.03
N ILE A 317 -11.29 -61.48 16.17
CA ILE A 317 -11.74 -61.80 14.81
C ILE A 317 -12.45 -63.16 14.86
N LEU A 318 -13.71 -63.24 14.46
CA LEU A 318 -14.46 -64.48 14.26
C LEU A 318 -14.66 -64.70 12.75
N ALA A 319 -14.12 -65.78 12.21
CA ALA A 319 -14.16 -66.05 10.77
C ALA A 319 -14.86 -67.37 10.47
N ASN A 320 -15.84 -67.33 9.57
CA ASN A 320 -16.43 -68.53 8.92
C ASN A 320 -16.37 -68.44 7.38
N ASN A 321 -15.65 -67.46 6.85
CA ASN A 321 -15.55 -67.17 5.42
C ASN A 321 -14.62 -68.15 4.67
N LYS A 322 -14.71 -68.13 3.34
CA LYS A 322 -13.91 -68.96 2.43
C LYS A 322 -12.79 -68.15 1.78
N ILE A 323 -11.58 -68.71 1.75
CA ILE A 323 -10.42 -68.17 1.04
C ILE A 323 -10.03 -69.15 -0.06
N THR A 324 -10.06 -68.70 -1.31
CA THR A 324 -9.91 -69.54 -2.51
C THR A 324 -9.01 -68.88 -3.56
N GLY A 325 -8.76 -69.60 -4.66
CA GLY A 325 -8.02 -69.06 -5.81
C GLY A 325 -6.57 -68.75 -5.46
N ASN A 326 -6.18 -67.48 -5.63
CA ASN A 326 -4.82 -66.98 -5.38
C ASN A 326 -4.77 -65.87 -4.32
N ALA A 327 -5.78 -65.81 -3.44
CA ALA A 327 -5.86 -64.80 -2.40
C ALA A 327 -4.73 -64.92 -1.35
N ASN A 328 -4.29 -63.77 -0.83
CA ASN A 328 -3.35 -63.65 0.28
C ASN A 328 -4.00 -62.86 1.42
N VAL A 329 -4.39 -63.55 2.49
CA VAL A 329 -5.23 -62.99 3.56
C VAL A 329 -4.51 -63.06 4.90
N VAL A 330 -4.47 -61.93 5.60
CA VAL A 330 -3.91 -61.81 6.95
C VAL A 330 -4.99 -61.34 7.91
N TYR A 331 -5.22 -62.11 8.97
CA TYR A 331 -6.05 -61.72 10.11
C TYR A 331 -5.14 -61.39 11.29
N ARG A 332 -5.18 -60.15 11.77
CA ARG A 332 -4.34 -59.67 12.87
C ARG A 332 -5.19 -59.17 14.03
N SER A 333 -5.15 -59.86 15.16
CA SER A 333 -5.92 -59.49 16.36
C SER A 333 -5.00 -59.23 17.56
N ASN A 334 -5.34 -58.34 18.49
CA ASN A 334 -4.64 -58.28 19.78
C ASN A 334 -5.19 -59.31 20.78
N LYS A 335 -6.46 -59.71 20.63
CA LYS A 335 -7.20 -60.56 21.56
C LYS A 335 -7.23 -62.02 21.12
N SER A 336 -7.86 -62.31 19.97
CA SER A 336 -7.92 -63.66 19.41
C SER A 336 -8.35 -63.65 17.94
N VAL A 337 -7.90 -64.65 17.19
CA VAL A 337 -8.45 -65.00 15.88
C VAL A 337 -9.10 -66.37 16.02
N THR A 338 -10.43 -66.42 15.90
CA THR A 338 -11.24 -67.64 16.02
C THR A 338 -11.69 -68.06 14.62
N LEU A 339 -11.26 -69.25 14.20
CA LEU A 339 -11.72 -69.88 12.96
C LEU A 339 -12.85 -70.85 13.30
N ASP A 340 -14.05 -70.57 12.82
CA ASP A 340 -15.23 -71.41 13.03
C ASP A 340 -15.05 -72.73 12.28
N PRO A 341 -15.00 -73.90 12.96
CA PRO A 341 -14.86 -75.20 12.29
C PRO A 341 -16.10 -75.61 11.48
N GLY A 342 -17.19 -74.84 11.58
CA GLY A 342 -18.46 -75.16 10.95
C GLY A 342 -19.32 -76.08 11.80
N SER A 343 -20.58 -76.18 11.41
CA SER A 343 -21.59 -77.03 12.04
C SER A 343 -22.58 -77.51 10.97
N LEU A 344 -23.55 -78.35 11.33
CA LEU A 344 -24.60 -78.76 10.39
C LEU A 344 -25.32 -77.53 9.79
N GLY A 345 -25.08 -77.26 8.51
CA GLY A 345 -25.62 -76.10 7.79
C GLY A 345 -24.70 -74.86 7.75
N ASN A 346 -23.54 -74.88 8.41
CA ASN A 346 -22.51 -73.85 8.33
C ASN A 346 -21.19 -74.49 7.88
N PRO A 347 -20.70 -74.21 6.66
CA PRO A 347 -19.50 -74.87 6.11
C PRO A 347 -18.21 -74.54 6.88
N GLY A 348 -18.22 -73.55 7.79
CA GLY A 348 -17.06 -73.13 8.56
C GLY A 348 -16.02 -72.38 7.73
N PHE A 349 -15.01 -71.88 8.42
CA PHE A 349 -13.85 -71.27 7.79
C PHE A 349 -13.10 -72.28 6.94
N LYS A 350 -12.75 -71.89 5.71
CA LYS A 350 -12.02 -72.75 4.79
C LYS A 350 -10.98 -71.96 3.99
N ALA A 351 -9.74 -72.41 4.03
CA ALA A 351 -8.67 -71.96 3.13
C ALA A 351 -8.32 -73.10 2.16
N GLU A 352 -8.47 -72.87 0.85
CA GLU A 352 -8.23 -73.90 -0.18
C GLU A 352 -6.77 -73.94 -0.67
N ALA A 353 -6.40 -75.02 -1.36
CA ALA A 353 -5.07 -75.14 -1.93
C ALA A 353 -4.79 -73.99 -2.92
N GLY A 354 -3.61 -73.38 -2.81
CA GLY A 354 -3.18 -72.25 -3.65
C GLY A 354 -3.29 -70.88 -2.99
N VAL A 355 -3.93 -70.76 -1.82
CA VAL A 355 -4.05 -69.50 -1.09
C VAL A 355 -2.95 -69.33 -0.04
N VAL A 356 -2.73 -68.09 0.40
CA VAL A 356 -1.94 -67.77 1.59
C VAL A 356 -2.88 -67.25 2.68
N PHE A 357 -2.87 -67.89 3.83
CA PHE A 357 -3.60 -67.44 5.02
C PHE A 357 -2.64 -67.29 6.20
N LYS A 358 -2.67 -66.14 6.88
CA LYS A 358 -1.93 -65.88 8.11
C LYS A 358 -2.87 -65.40 9.20
N ALA A 359 -2.75 -65.98 10.39
CA ALA A 359 -3.36 -65.46 11.61
C ALA A 359 -2.23 -64.98 12.54
N GLU A 360 -2.29 -63.72 12.96
CA GLU A 360 -1.25 -63.06 13.73
C GLU A 360 -1.84 -62.44 15.00
N ILE A 361 -1.10 -62.54 16.10
CA ILE A 361 -1.37 -61.77 17.31
C ILE A 361 -0.50 -60.51 17.30
N GLY A 362 -1.13 -59.35 17.47
CA GLY A 362 -0.47 -58.03 17.40
C GLY A 362 -1.43 -56.87 17.16
N GLY A 363 -2.69 -57.17 16.85
CA GLY A 363 -3.76 -56.19 16.68
C GLY A 363 -3.46 -55.11 15.65
N CYS A 364 -3.69 -53.86 16.04
CA CYS A 364 -3.53 -52.70 15.20
C CYS A 364 -2.24 -51.91 15.41
N ASN A 365 -1.32 -52.43 16.23
CA ASN A 365 -0.07 -51.74 16.59
C ASN A 365 0.82 -51.44 15.38
#